data_AF-A0A5Z3XJ27-F1
#
_entry.id   AF-A0A5Z3XJ27-F1
#
_cell.length_a   1.000
_cell.length_b   1.000
_cell.length_c   1.000
_cell.angle_alpha   90.00
_cell.angle_beta   90.00
_cell.angle_gamma   90.00
#
_symmetry.space_group_name_H-M   'P 1'
#
loop_
_entity.id
_entity.type
_entity.pdbx_description
1 polymer ?
#
loop_
_entity_poly.entity_id
_entity_poly.type
_entity_poly.pdbx_seq_one_letter_code
_entity_poly.pdbx_strand_id
1 'polypeptide(L)' 'MKIALPLSLTPPSMGLRLSTVIDRCRLVSRSEYLISAGIRKNRPNGSIHPDSLTKKFVAARKFTGINLV' A
#
# COMPACT_ATOMS: atom_id res chain seq x y z
N MET A 1 8.90 -4.59 17.87
CA MET A 1 7.95 -3.56 18.36
C MET A 1 6.59 -3.79 17.72
N LYS A 2 5.50 -3.76 18.49
CA LYS A 2 4.12 -3.73 17.96
C LYS A 2 3.57 -2.34 18.25
N ILE A 3 3.19 -1.61 17.21
CA ILE A 3 2.57 -0.29 17.32
C ILE A 3 1.07 -0.49 17.07
N ALA A 4 0.24 -0.09 18.03
CA ALA A 4 -1.19 -0.02 17.83
C ALA A 4 -1.55 1.35 17.24
N LEU A 5 -2.24 1.36 16.10
CA LEU A 5 -2.71 2.58 15.46
C LEU A 5 -4.25 2.63 15.53
N PRO A 6 -4.85 3.76 15.94
CA PRO A 6 -6.30 3.88 16.00
C PRO A 6 -6.90 3.94 14.60
N LEU A 7 -7.94 3.15 14.33
CA LEU A 7 -8.63 3.13 13.02
C LEU A 7 -9.39 4.41 12.68
N SER A 8 -9.59 5.28 13.69
CA SER A 8 -10.13 6.63 13.55
C SER A 8 -9.09 7.66 13.09
N LEU A 9 -7.81 7.29 13.00
CA LEU A 9 -6.73 8.18 12.56
C LEU A 9 -7.06 8.79 11.19
N THR A 10 -7.01 10.12 11.12
CA THR A 10 -7.31 10.89 9.91
C THR A 10 -6.25 11.98 9.74
N PRO A 11 -5.24 11.80 8.85
CA PRO A 11 -4.24 12.83 8.59
C PRO A 11 -4.90 14.05 7.90
N PRO A 12 -4.78 15.28 8.45
CA PRO A 12 -5.49 16.46 7.95
C PRO A 12 -5.17 16.80 6.49
N SER A 13 -3.92 16.57 6.06
CA SER A 13 -3.42 16.92 4.73
C SER A 13 -3.91 16.00 3.61
N MET A 14 -4.38 14.79 3.93
CA MET A 14 -4.82 13.81 2.92
C MET A 14 -6.33 13.56 2.95
N GLY A 15 -7.04 13.95 4.03
CA GLY A 15 -8.48 13.70 4.16
C GLY A 15 -8.85 12.20 4.16
N LEU A 16 -7.88 11.31 4.47
CA LEU A 16 -8.07 9.87 4.46
C LEU A 16 -8.22 9.33 5.88
N ARG A 17 -9.26 8.53 6.13
CA ARG A 17 -9.42 7.80 7.39
C ARG A 17 -8.80 6.41 7.28
N LEU A 18 -8.01 6.01 8.28
CA LEU A 18 -7.28 4.73 8.27
C LEU A 18 -8.23 3.52 8.10
N SER A 19 -9.36 3.50 8.79
CA SER A 19 -10.40 2.45 8.62
C SER A 19 -10.84 2.30 7.18
N THR A 20 -11.18 3.42 6.51
CA THR A 20 -11.62 3.40 5.11
C THR A 20 -10.56 2.84 4.17
N VAL A 21 -9.29 3.15 4.41
CA VAL A 21 -8.16 2.60 3.63
C VAL A 21 -8.04 1.10 3.85
N ILE A 22 -8.12 0.64 5.10
CA ILE A 22 -8.05 -0.80 5.44
C ILE A 22 -9.21 -1.58 4.82
N ASP A 23 -10.43 -1.03 4.86
CA ASP A 23 -11.60 -1.68 4.26
C ASP A 23 -11.44 -1.83 2.74
N ARG A 24 -10.91 -0.81 2.06
CA ARG A 24 -10.56 -0.90 0.62
C ARG A 24 -9.50 -1.96 0.36
N CYS A 25 -8.44 -2.01 1.18
CA CYS A 25 -7.42 -3.05 1.07
C CYS A 25 -8.01 -4.46 1.23
N ARG A 26 -8.93 -4.66 2.18
CA ARG A 26 -9.61 -5.94 2.41
C ARG A 26 -10.51 -6.36 1.24
N LEU A 27 -11.19 -5.40 0.59
CA LEU A 27 -12.03 -5.68 -0.57
C LEU A 27 -11.22 -6.10 -1.80
N VAL A 28 -10.03 -5.51 -1.98
CA VAL A 28 -9.20 -5.73 -3.17
C VAL A 28 -8.21 -6.89 -2.98
N SER A 29 -7.67 -7.06 -1.78
CA SER A 29 -6.67 -8.09 -1.52
C SER A 29 -7.30 -9.47 -1.46
N ARG A 30 -6.69 -10.41 -2.18
CA ARG A 30 -7.08 -11.84 -2.19
C ARG A 30 -6.09 -12.71 -1.42
N SER A 31 -5.44 -12.15 -0.40
CA SER A 31 -4.51 -12.88 0.47
C SER A 31 -4.63 -12.41 1.92
N GLU A 32 -3.91 -13.07 2.81
CA GLU A 32 -3.85 -12.73 4.25
C GLU A 32 -3.13 -11.40 4.54
N TYR A 33 -2.61 -10.73 3.51
CA TYR A 33 -1.91 -9.45 3.61
C TYR A 33 -2.82 -8.30 3.13
N LEU A 34 -2.83 -7.18 3.84
CA LEU A 34 -3.52 -5.95 3.39
C LEU A 34 -2.99 -5.43 2.06
N ILE A 35 -1.67 -5.57 1.83
CA ILE A 35 -0.99 -5.24 0.58
C ILE A 35 -0.22 -6.48 0.15
N SER A 36 -0.47 -6.96 -1.06
CA SER A 36 0.09 -8.22 -1.56
C SER A 36 0.78 -8.06 -2.91
N ALA A 37 1.67 -8.99 -3.25
CA ALA A 37 2.45 -8.96 -4.48
C ALA A 37 1.64 -9.29 -5.75
N GLY A 38 0.40 -9.76 -5.58
CA GLY A 38 -0.45 -10.29 -6.64
C GLY A 38 -0.09 -11.73 -7.03
N ILE A 39 -0.96 -12.36 -7.82
CA ILE A 39 -0.71 -13.69 -8.40
C ILE A 39 0.29 -13.52 -9.56
N ARG A 40 1.34 -14.35 -9.58
CA ARG A 40 2.33 -14.39 -10.67
C ARG A 40 2.40 -15.80 -11.24
N LYS A 41 2.87 -15.95 -12.48
CA LYS A 41 2.89 -17.21 -13.27
C LYS A 41 3.34 -18.45 -12.48
N ASN A 42 4.27 -18.30 -11.53
CA ASN A 42 4.82 -19.40 -10.73
C ASN A 42 4.78 -19.14 -9.21
N ARG A 43 4.01 -18.15 -8.73
CA ARG A 43 3.90 -17.87 -7.29
C ARG A 43 2.48 -17.50 -6.88
N PRO A 44 1.98 -18.09 -5.78
CA PRO A 44 0.69 -17.71 -5.22
C PRO A 44 0.74 -16.26 -4.73
N ASN A 45 -0.43 -15.66 -4.56
CA ASN A 45 -0.51 -14.33 -3.97
C ASN A 45 0.06 -14.36 -2.55
N GLY A 46 0.87 -13.37 -2.19
CA GLY A 46 1.62 -13.39 -0.94
C GLY A 46 2.22 -12.05 -0.59
N SER A 47 3.15 -12.07 0.35
CA SER A 47 3.84 -10.88 0.83
C SER A 47 4.57 -10.14 -0.30
N ILE A 48 4.57 -8.81 -0.20
CA ILE A 48 5.35 -7.94 -1.08
C ILE A 48 6.65 -7.55 -0.39
N HIS A 49 7.78 -7.69 -1.10
CA HIS A 49 9.06 -7.18 -0.60
C HIS A 49 9.03 -5.64 -0.59
N PRO A 50 9.46 -4.97 0.50
CA PRO A 50 9.46 -3.49 0.60
C PRO A 50 10.10 -2.79 -0.61
N ASP A 51 11.29 -3.25 -1.06
CA ASP A 51 11.94 -2.67 -2.24
C ASP A 51 11.10 -2.74 -3.52
N SER A 52 10.29 -3.79 -3.68
CA SER A 52 9.41 -3.91 -4.85
C SER A 52 8.31 -2.85 -4.82
N LEU A 53 7.81 -2.51 -3.63
CA LEU A 53 6.85 -1.42 -3.43
C LEU A 53 7.51 -0.07 -3.73
N THR A 54 8.70 0.19 -3.18
CA THR A 54 9.46 1.42 -3.42
C THR A 54 9.78 1.61 -4.91
N LYS A 55 10.20 0.56 -5.62
CA LYS A 55 10.46 0.63 -7.07
C LYS A 55 9.22 1.07 -7.86
N LYS A 56 8.05 0.50 -7.54
CA LYS A 56 6.78 0.89 -8.19
C LYS A 56 6.39 2.32 -7.85
N PHE A 57 6.59 2.75 -6.60
CA PHE A 57 6.37 4.13 -6.20
C PHE A 57 7.27 5.10 -6.98
N VAL A 58 8.57 4.80 -7.11
CA VAL A 58 9.51 5.62 -7.89
C VAL A 58 9.10 5.68 -9.36
N ALA A 59 8.64 4.58 -9.96
CA ALA A 59 8.11 4.59 -11.31
C ALA A 59 6.89 5.50 -11.44
N ALA A 60 5.89 5.37 -10.55
CA ALA A 60 4.71 6.23 -10.52
C ALA A 60 5.08 7.70 -10.34
N ARG A 61 6.03 8.02 -9.45
CA ARG A 61 6.54 9.37 -9.26
C ARG A 61 7.17 9.93 -10.53
N LYS A 62 8.01 9.15 -11.24
CA LYS A 62 8.60 9.59 -12.52
C LYS A 62 7.53 9.96 -13.55
N PHE A 63 6.40 9.26 -13.57
CA PHE A 63 5.27 9.60 -14.45
C PHE A 63 4.57 10.92 -14.11
N THR A 64 4.72 11.43 -12.88
CA THR A 64 4.12 12.73 -12.51
C THR A 64 4.85 13.94 -13.09
N GLY A 65 6.08 13.75 -13.62
CA GLY A 65 6.90 14.86 -14.13
C GLY A 65 7.40 15.83 -13.06
N ILE A 66 7.18 15.54 -11.78
CA ILE A 66 7.68 16.37 -10.66
C ILE A 66 9.21 16.25 -10.59
N ASN A 67 9.90 17.36 -10.83
CA ASN A 67 11.32 17.48 -10.56
C ASN A 67 11.54 17.73 -9.07
N LEU A 68 12.29 16.85 -8.42
CA LEU A 68 12.79 17.09 -7.09
C LEU A 68 14.07 17.91 -7.24
N VAL A 69 13.99 19.18 -6.85
CA VAL A 69 15.15 20.07 -6.70
C VAL A 69 15.98 19.59 -5.51
#